data_AF-A0AA41MQC2-F1
#
_entry.id   AF-A0AA41MQC2-F1
#
_cell.length_a   1.000
_cell.length_b   1.000
_cell.length_c   1.000
_cell.angle_alpha   90.00
_cell.angle_beta   90.00
_cell.angle_gamma   90.00
#
_symmetry.space_group_name_H-M   'P 1'
#
loop_
_entity.id
_entity.type
_entity.pdbx_description
1 polymer ?
#
loop_
_entity_poly.entity_id
_entity_poly.type
_entity_poly.pdbx_seq_one_letter_code
_entity_poly.pdbx_strand_id
1 'polypeptide(L)'
;MHCTEAGKTLIKFNHCKKSIYGFRVPPCCPLCQQEVGSAKLEEAPVSISNPFTDGHQEKCSFLLRPTQGTFLREYDGKSDLHVGITNTNGVVYNYNQRGVQRDEAGWEQSLSVPLVQPNMFGLMNQWDKYLEDFSATGAWLPHRYDEDHHNCYSYTLMFINCILTTEGKPQLDKNEFTEKYVIPRTRLASKYITLHRAIEEHGFYAIDHPDQETSPP
;
A
#
# COMPACT_ATOMS: atom_id res chain seq x y z
N MET A 1 13.83 -20.59 3.78
CA MET A 1 13.21 -20.17 5.07
C MET A 1 13.47 -18.69 5.26
N HIS A 2 12.58 -17.82 4.76
CA HIS A 2 12.57 -16.40 5.15
C HIS A 2 11.10 -16.02 5.33
N CYS A 3 10.57 -16.40 6.48
CA CYS A 3 9.31 -15.91 6.98
C CYS A 3 9.62 -14.75 7.93
N THR A 4 8.85 -13.67 7.80
CA THR A 4 8.64 -12.60 8.79
C THR A 4 9.83 -11.72 9.18
N GLU A 5 10.16 -10.73 8.34
CA GLU A 5 10.26 -9.38 8.91
C GLU A 5 8.83 -8.86 9.07
N ALA A 6 8.19 -9.23 10.18
CA ALA A 6 7.13 -8.39 10.71
C ALA A 6 7.80 -7.03 10.96
N GLY A 7 7.58 -6.08 10.06
CA GLY A 7 8.23 -4.77 10.09
C GLY A 7 8.14 -4.19 11.49
N LYS A 8 9.27 -3.75 12.04
CA LYS A 8 9.31 -3.18 13.39
C LYS A 8 8.26 -2.07 13.47
N THR A 9 7.31 -2.21 14.40
CA THR A 9 6.22 -1.25 14.54
C THR A 9 6.79 0.15 14.78
N LEU A 10 6.45 1.08 13.88
CA LEU A 10 6.77 2.48 14.04
C LEU A 10 5.88 3.06 15.14
N ILE A 11 6.48 3.72 16.13
CA ILE A 11 5.80 4.36 17.23
C ILE A 11 6.10 5.85 17.19
N LYS A 12 5.07 6.67 17.34
CA LYS A 12 5.15 8.11 17.53
C LYS A 12 4.88 8.43 19.00
N PHE A 13 5.70 9.28 19.61
CA PHE A 13 5.43 9.91 20.90
C PHE A 13 5.83 11.39 20.86
N ASN A 14 5.26 12.19 21.75
CA ASN A 14 5.57 13.62 21.80
C ASN A 14 6.48 13.91 22.99
N HIS A 15 7.54 14.69 22.76
CA HIS A 15 8.42 15.20 23.80
C HIS A 15 9.18 16.42 23.26
N CYS A 16 9.65 17.34 24.12
CA CYS A 16 10.41 18.52 23.67
C CYS A 16 9.66 19.40 22.64
N LYS A 17 8.31 19.42 22.65
CA LYS A 17 7.49 20.04 21.60
C LYS A 17 7.78 19.49 20.18
N LYS A 18 8.23 18.23 20.10
CA LYS A 18 8.49 17.51 18.87
C LYS A 18 7.70 16.22 18.84
N SER A 19 7.32 15.80 17.64
CA SER A 19 6.89 14.43 17.36
C SER A 19 8.14 13.59 17.10
N ILE A 20 8.38 12.61 17.97
CA ILE A 20 9.52 11.69 17.88
C ILE A 20 9.00 10.32 17.45
N TYR A 21 9.70 9.72 16.51
CA TYR A 21 9.40 8.41 15.93
C TYR A 21 10.53 7.43 16.22
N GLY A 22 10.19 6.19 16.53
CA GLY A 22 11.14 5.10 16.76
C GLY A 22 10.46 3.75 16.66
N PHE A 23 11.24 2.66 16.76
CA PHE A 23 10.68 1.29 16.81
C PHE A 23 10.18 0.88 18.20
N ARG A 24 10.47 1.71 19.21
CA ARG A 24 10.03 1.58 20.59
C ARG A 24 10.09 2.94 21.27
N VAL A 25 9.39 3.09 22.39
CA VAL A 25 9.53 4.26 23.25
C VAL A 25 10.73 4.03 24.18
N PRO A 26 11.79 4.86 24.10
CA PRO A 26 12.93 4.73 25.01
C PRO A 26 12.57 5.24 26.41
N PRO A 27 13.26 4.78 27.48
CA PRO A 27 13.03 5.29 28.83
C PRO A 27 13.42 6.77 28.96
N CYS A 28 14.44 7.23 28.24
CA CYS A 28 14.88 8.63 28.20
C CYS A 28 14.77 9.19 26.78
N CYS A 29 14.38 10.46 26.67
CA CYS A 29 14.21 11.16 25.41
C CYS A 29 15.56 11.29 24.70
N PRO A 30 15.68 10.90 23.42
CA PRO A 30 16.95 10.95 22.70
C PRO A 30 17.44 12.40 22.46
N LEU A 31 16.58 13.41 22.63
CA LEU A 31 16.91 14.82 22.42
C LEU A 31 17.39 15.53 23.69
N CYS A 32 16.75 15.30 24.84
CA CYS A 32 17.04 16.02 26.09
C CYS A 32 17.46 15.12 27.26
N GLN A 33 17.47 13.80 27.07
CA GLN A 33 17.83 12.78 28.06
C GLN A 33 16.94 12.72 29.32
N GLN A 34 15.82 13.44 29.34
CA GLN A 34 14.81 13.34 30.41
C GLN A 34 13.90 12.12 30.21
N GLU A 35 13.30 11.62 31.28
CA GLU A 35 12.40 10.45 31.21
C GLU A 35 11.22 10.69 30.27
N VAL A 36 10.94 9.71 29.41
CA VAL A 36 9.76 9.71 28.54
C VAL A 36 8.60 9.13 29.33
N GLY A 37 7.88 10.01 30.03
CA GLY A 37 6.71 9.64 30.81
C GLY A 37 5.69 10.76 30.83
N SER A 38 4.47 10.46 30.39
CA SER A 38 3.33 11.37 30.52
C SER A 38 2.21 10.70 31.30
N ALA A 39 1.77 11.34 32.38
CA ALA A 39 0.67 10.89 33.23
C ALA A 39 -0.72 10.98 32.57
N LYS A 40 -0.80 11.47 31.32
CA LYS A 40 -2.04 11.75 30.61
C LYS A 40 -2.19 10.89 29.35
N LEU A 41 -3.41 10.43 29.12
CA LEU A 41 -3.76 9.57 27.98
C LEU A 41 -3.53 10.25 26.62
N GLU A 42 -3.69 11.57 26.55
CA GLU A 42 -3.50 12.39 25.35
C GLU A 42 -2.05 12.46 24.85
N GLU A 43 -1.09 12.13 25.71
CA GLU A 43 0.35 12.11 25.41
C GLU A 43 0.86 10.68 25.19
N ALA A 44 -0.04 9.69 25.19
CA ALA A 44 0.31 8.29 25.00
C ALA A 44 0.96 8.04 23.63
N PRO A 45 2.00 7.19 23.57
CA PRO A 45 2.60 6.76 22.32
C PRO A 45 1.59 6.08 21.38
N VAL A 46 1.65 6.40 20.09
CA VAL A 46 0.75 5.89 19.06
C VAL A 46 1.52 5.01 18.09
N SER A 47 0.97 3.83 17.80
CA SER A 47 1.47 2.95 16.74
C SER A 47 1.09 3.51 15.37
N ILE A 48 2.07 3.65 14.48
CA ILE A 48 1.86 4.01 13.07
C ILE A 48 1.66 2.73 12.27
N SER A 49 0.47 2.60 11.68
CA SER A 49 0.13 1.45 10.86
C SER A 49 1.07 1.29 9.67
N ASN A 50 1.53 0.05 9.45
CA ASN A 50 2.27 -0.31 8.24
C ASN A 50 1.32 -0.24 7.03
N PRO A 51 1.62 0.57 5.99
CA PRO A 51 0.79 0.64 4.80
C PRO A 51 0.92 -0.59 3.89
N PHE A 52 1.96 -1.42 4.07
CA PHE A 52 2.19 -2.63 3.30
C PHE A 52 1.46 -3.80 3.94
N THR A 53 0.69 -4.52 3.13
CA THR A 53 -0.06 -5.71 3.53
C THR A 53 0.39 -6.92 2.72
N ASP A 54 0.09 -8.10 3.27
CA ASP A 54 0.21 -9.33 2.50
C ASP A 54 -0.92 -9.38 1.47
N GLY A 55 -0.58 -9.14 0.21
CA GLY A 55 -1.52 -9.13 -0.90
C GLY A 55 -2.26 -10.46 -1.06
N HIS A 56 -1.68 -11.57 -0.62
CA HIS A 56 -2.32 -12.88 -0.66
C HIS A 56 -3.38 -13.07 0.44
N GLN A 57 -3.50 -12.13 1.38
CA GLN A 57 -4.61 -12.07 2.35
C GLN A 57 -5.72 -11.09 1.92
N GLU A 58 -5.47 -10.29 0.89
CA GLU A 58 -6.39 -9.27 0.40
C GLU A 58 -7.36 -9.88 -0.61
N LYS A 59 -8.65 -9.57 -0.46
CA LYS A 59 -9.71 -10.09 -1.35
C LYS A 59 -10.23 -9.00 -2.25
N CYS A 60 -10.32 -9.31 -3.54
CA CYS A 60 -10.90 -8.42 -4.54
C CYS A 60 -10.26 -7.02 -4.51
N SER A 61 -8.93 -6.99 -4.49
CA SER A 61 -8.14 -5.78 -4.32
C SER A 61 -7.25 -5.54 -5.52
N PHE A 62 -7.05 -4.26 -5.84
CA PHE A 62 -5.94 -3.82 -6.67
C PHE A 62 -4.69 -3.76 -5.81
N LEU A 63 -3.63 -4.44 -6.24
CA LEU A 63 -2.35 -4.47 -5.57
C LEU A 63 -1.29 -3.71 -6.35
N LEU A 64 -0.36 -3.13 -5.61
CA LEU A 64 0.79 -2.41 -6.14
C LEU A 64 2.05 -2.80 -5.36
N ARG A 65 3.10 -3.19 -6.07
CA ARG A 65 4.41 -3.54 -5.48
C ARG A 65 5.56 -2.99 -6.33
N PRO A 66 6.77 -2.86 -5.78
CA PRO A 66 7.96 -2.58 -6.59
C PRO A 66 8.22 -3.76 -7.56
N THR A 67 8.69 -3.45 -8.76
CA THR A 67 9.14 -4.48 -9.71
C THR A 67 10.32 -5.29 -9.18
N GLN A 68 11.20 -4.66 -8.40
CA GLN A 68 12.36 -5.28 -7.77
C GLN A 68 12.43 -4.96 -6.28
N GLY A 69 12.75 -5.97 -5.47
CA GLY A 69 12.89 -5.83 -4.03
C GLY A 69 11.59 -5.43 -3.32
N THR A 70 11.74 -4.61 -2.29
CA THR A 70 10.72 -4.22 -1.32
C THR A 70 10.60 -2.70 -1.25
N PHE A 71 9.45 -2.22 -0.77
CA PHE A 71 9.26 -0.78 -0.54
C PHE A 71 10.21 -0.23 0.52
N LEU A 72 10.51 -1.01 1.57
CA LEU A 72 11.32 -0.55 2.69
C LEU A 72 12.80 -0.51 2.39
N ARG A 73 13.34 -1.43 1.58
CA ARG A 73 14.79 -1.53 1.34
C ARG A 73 15.22 -0.99 -0.02
N GLU A 74 14.70 -1.53 -1.11
CA GLU A 74 15.23 -1.26 -2.46
C GLU A 74 14.51 -0.13 -3.20
N TYR A 75 13.24 0.15 -2.89
CA TYR A 75 12.47 1.15 -3.62
C TYR A 75 13.00 2.58 -3.40
N ASP A 76 13.38 3.26 -4.47
CA ASP A 76 13.99 4.60 -4.44
C ASP A 76 12.98 5.74 -4.72
N GLY A 77 11.71 5.41 -4.95
CA GLY A 77 10.67 6.37 -5.31
C GLY A 77 10.55 6.65 -6.82
N LYS A 78 11.44 6.07 -7.64
CA LYS A 78 11.48 6.22 -9.10
C LYS A 78 11.41 4.89 -9.85
N SER A 79 11.75 3.78 -9.20
CA SER A 79 11.64 2.44 -9.76
C SER A 79 10.22 2.16 -10.23
N ASP A 80 10.12 1.39 -11.32
CA ASP A 80 8.84 0.97 -11.85
C ASP A 80 8.06 0.11 -10.85
N LEU A 81 6.76 0.29 -10.88
CA LEU A 81 5.82 -0.44 -10.03
C LEU A 81 5.05 -1.46 -10.86
N HIS A 82 4.76 -2.60 -10.25
CA HIS A 82 3.96 -3.66 -10.83
C HIS A 82 2.61 -3.75 -10.12
N VAL A 83 1.56 -4.05 -10.89
CA VAL A 83 0.18 -4.10 -10.38
C VAL A 83 -0.53 -5.40 -10.73
N GLY A 84 -1.49 -5.77 -9.89
CA GLY A 84 -2.27 -6.99 -10.05
C GLY A 84 -3.63 -6.89 -9.35
N ILE A 85 -4.50 -7.86 -9.61
CA ILE A 85 -5.82 -8.00 -8.98
C ILE A 85 -5.86 -9.31 -8.20
N THR A 86 -6.28 -9.25 -6.94
CA THR A 86 -6.49 -10.47 -6.14
C THR A 86 -7.85 -11.08 -6.41
N ASN A 87 -7.90 -12.40 -6.51
CA ASN A 87 -9.15 -13.15 -6.39
C ASN A 87 -9.58 -13.28 -4.91
N THR A 88 -10.69 -13.96 -4.64
CA THR A 88 -11.21 -14.12 -3.26
C THR A 88 -10.37 -15.04 -2.37
N ASN A 89 -9.45 -15.80 -2.96
CA ASN A 89 -8.56 -16.76 -2.31
C ASN A 89 -7.12 -16.25 -2.16
N GLY A 90 -6.82 -15.01 -2.58
CA GLY A 90 -5.48 -14.42 -2.47
C GLY A 90 -4.55 -14.69 -3.64
N VAL A 91 -5.00 -15.34 -4.72
CA VAL A 91 -4.20 -15.49 -5.95
C VAL A 91 -4.19 -14.15 -6.69
N VAL A 92 -3.01 -13.69 -7.09
CA VAL A 92 -2.83 -12.39 -7.75
C VAL A 92 -2.70 -12.57 -9.25
N TYR A 93 -3.69 -12.06 -9.97
CA TYR A 93 -3.67 -12.00 -11.42
C TYR A 93 -2.94 -10.75 -11.89
N ASN A 94 -1.90 -10.91 -12.69
CA ASN A 94 -1.12 -9.79 -13.21
C ASN A 94 -0.68 -10.06 -14.65
N TYR A 95 -0.41 -9.00 -15.41
CA TYR A 95 -0.05 -9.10 -16.82
C TYR A 95 1.39 -8.61 -17.03
N ASN A 96 2.20 -9.41 -17.71
CA ASN A 96 3.56 -9.05 -18.08
C ASN A 96 3.90 -9.62 -19.48
N GLN A 97 5.17 -9.50 -19.89
CA GLN A 97 5.67 -10.00 -21.17
C GLN A 97 5.40 -11.49 -21.43
N ARG A 98 5.13 -12.29 -20.40
CA ARG A 98 4.78 -13.72 -20.50
C ARG A 98 3.27 -13.98 -20.52
N GLY A 99 2.45 -12.95 -20.66
CA GLY A 99 0.99 -13.05 -20.61
C GLY A 99 0.44 -12.89 -19.19
N VAL A 100 -0.82 -13.25 -18.99
CA VAL A 100 -1.44 -13.23 -17.66
C VAL A 100 -0.83 -14.32 -16.77
N GLN A 101 -0.34 -13.92 -15.62
CA GLN A 101 0.17 -14.78 -14.56
C GLN A 101 -0.84 -14.88 -13.41
N ARG A 102 -0.73 -15.97 -12.65
CA ARG A 102 -1.49 -16.22 -11.42
C ARG A 102 -0.47 -16.52 -10.33
N ASP A 103 -0.11 -15.49 -9.57
CA ASP A 103 0.93 -15.59 -8.56
C ASP A 103 0.31 -15.93 -7.21
N GLU A 104 0.83 -16.97 -6.56
CA GLU A 104 0.49 -17.36 -5.18
C GLU A 104 1.54 -16.88 -4.16
N ALA A 105 2.60 -16.21 -4.64
CA ALA A 105 3.66 -15.63 -3.83
C ALA A 105 4.24 -14.38 -4.52
N GLY A 106 4.99 -13.57 -3.78
CA GLY A 106 5.69 -12.39 -4.29
C GLY A 106 4.91 -11.08 -4.18
N TRP A 107 3.73 -11.10 -3.57
CA TRP A 107 2.89 -9.94 -3.29
C TRP A 107 2.69 -9.67 -1.79
N GLU A 108 3.52 -10.27 -0.92
CA GLU A 108 3.42 -10.19 0.54
C GLU A 108 3.76 -8.80 1.11
N GLN A 109 4.35 -7.92 0.30
CA GLN A 109 4.65 -6.53 0.65
C GLN A 109 4.04 -5.56 -0.37
N SER A 110 2.71 -5.59 -0.46
CA SER A 110 1.95 -4.80 -1.43
C SER A 110 1.23 -3.65 -0.77
N LEU A 111 0.95 -2.60 -1.54
CA LEU A 111 -0.12 -1.65 -1.23
C LEU A 111 -1.43 -2.21 -1.79
N SER A 112 -2.47 -2.25 -0.96
CA SER A 112 -3.79 -2.78 -1.32
C SER A 112 -4.84 -1.68 -1.46
N VAL A 113 -5.60 -1.68 -2.55
CA VAL A 113 -6.80 -0.87 -2.74
C VAL A 113 -8.00 -1.82 -2.89
N PRO A 114 -8.86 -1.93 -1.87
CA PRO A 114 -10.07 -2.76 -1.96
C PRO A 114 -11.01 -2.24 -3.06
N LEU A 115 -11.42 -3.11 -3.98
CA LEU A 115 -12.29 -2.75 -5.10
C LEU A 115 -13.77 -3.04 -4.82
N VAL A 116 -14.03 -3.96 -3.89
CA VAL A 116 -15.38 -4.38 -3.50
C VAL A 116 -15.72 -3.79 -2.13
N GLN A 117 -16.84 -3.09 -2.04
CA GLN A 117 -17.34 -2.54 -0.78
C GLN A 117 -18.17 -3.60 -0.01
N PRO A 118 -18.34 -3.46 1.32
CA PRO A 118 -19.08 -4.43 2.13
C PRO A 118 -20.52 -4.69 1.67
N ASN A 119 -21.15 -3.78 0.93
CA ASN A 119 -22.50 -3.96 0.39
C ASN A 119 -22.56 -4.67 -0.98
N MET A 120 -21.42 -5.01 -1.58
CA MET A 120 -21.31 -5.60 -2.92
C MET A 120 -21.15 -7.14 -2.90
N PHE A 121 -21.89 -7.83 -2.03
CA PHE A 121 -21.80 -9.29 -1.86
C PHE A 121 -22.07 -10.08 -3.15
N GLY A 122 -23.00 -9.62 -3.99
CA GLY A 122 -23.33 -10.28 -5.25
C GLY A 122 -22.16 -10.30 -6.25
N LEU A 123 -21.34 -9.24 -6.25
CA LEU A 123 -20.13 -9.17 -7.05
C LEU A 123 -19.04 -10.10 -6.49
N MET A 124 -18.90 -10.17 -5.17
CA MET A 124 -17.90 -11.02 -4.53
C MET A 124 -18.06 -12.50 -4.91
N ASN A 125 -19.31 -12.99 -5.02
CA ASN A 125 -19.59 -14.38 -5.42
C ASN A 125 -19.22 -14.70 -6.88
N GLN A 126 -19.12 -13.68 -7.74
CA GLN A 126 -18.81 -13.86 -9.16
C GLN A 126 -17.42 -13.35 -9.54
N TRP A 127 -16.72 -12.71 -8.59
CA TRP A 127 -15.44 -12.06 -8.79
C TRP A 127 -14.40 -12.97 -9.45
N ASP A 128 -14.18 -14.15 -8.87
CA ASP A 128 -13.18 -15.11 -9.34
C ASP A 128 -13.48 -15.57 -10.76
N LYS A 129 -14.76 -15.82 -11.07
CA LYS A 129 -15.19 -16.21 -12.40
C LYS A 129 -14.96 -15.09 -13.41
N TYR A 130 -15.35 -13.86 -13.08
CA TYR A 130 -15.14 -12.71 -13.97
C TYR A 130 -13.66 -12.44 -14.21
N LEU A 131 -12.83 -12.54 -13.17
CA LEU A 131 -11.39 -12.36 -13.29
C LEU A 131 -10.77 -13.45 -14.17
N GLU A 132 -11.18 -14.72 -13.99
CA GLU A 132 -10.71 -15.84 -14.80
C GLU A 132 -11.14 -15.71 -16.27
N ASP A 133 -12.44 -15.46 -16.54
CA ASP A 133 -12.99 -15.30 -17.88
C ASP A 133 -12.31 -14.13 -18.63
N PHE A 134 -12.13 -12.99 -17.94
CA PHE A 134 -11.42 -11.82 -18.47
C PHE A 134 -9.96 -12.14 -18.80
N SER A 135 -9.28 -12.84 -17.90
CA SER A 135 -7.86 -13.23 -18.03
C SER A 135 -7.63 -14.22 -19.16
N ALA A 136 -8.62 -15.06 -19.46
CA ALA A 136 -8.56 -16.05 -20.54
C ALA A 136 -8.79 -15.45 -21.93
N THR A 137 -9.18 -14.18 -22.04
CA THR A 137 -9.40 -13.53 -23.34
C THR A 137 -8.11 -13.39 -24.14
N GLY A 138 -8.21 -13.51 -25.47
CA GLY A 138 -7.06 -13.33 -26.37
C GLY A 138 -6.46 -11.91 -26.37
N ALA A 139 -7.07 -10.96 -25.65
CA ALA A 139 -6.55 -9.61 -25.47
C ALA A 139 -5.25 -9.59 -24.64
N TRP A 140 -5.01 -10.59 -23.80
CA TRP A 140 -3.90 -10.64 -22.84
C TRP A 140 -2.86 -11.72 -23.17
N LEU A 141 -2.69 -12.01 -24.46
CA LEU A 141 -1.64 -12.92 -24.91
C LEU A 141 -0.25 -12.25 -24.78
N PRO A 142 0.83 -13.03 -24.61
CA PRO A 142 2.18 -12.49 -24.41
C PRO A 142 2.64 -11.52 -25.52
N HIS A 143 2.36 -11.87 -26.78
CA HIS A 143 2.75 -11.05 -27.95
C HIS A 143 1.97 -9.73 -28.09
N ARG A 144 0.94 -9.52 -27.26
CA ARG A 144 0.15 -8.28 -27.23
C ARG A 144 0.71 -7.27 -26.22
N TYR A 145 1.68 -7.69 -25.40
CA TYR A 145 2.25 -6.85 -24.37
C TYR A 145 2.97 -5.66 -24.99
N ASP A 146 2.68 -4.47 -24.49
CA ASP A 146 3.32 -3.22 -24.84
C ASP A 146 3.53 -2.42 -23.55
N GLU A 147 4.78 -2.05 -23.25
CA GLU A 147 5.14 -1.42 -21.98
C GLU A 147 4.40 -0.09 -21.76
N ASP A 148 4.10 0.65 -22.83
CA ASP A 148 3.51 1.99 -22.74
C ASP A 148 1.97 1.96 -22.72
N HIS A 149 1.36 1.09 -23.53
CA HIS A 149 -0.09 1.13 -23.80
C HIS A 149 -0.84 -0.16 -23.40
N HIS A 150 -0.16 -1.30 -23.32
CA HIS A 150 -0.78 -2.61 -23.08
C HIS A 150 0.02 -3.43 -22.06
N ASN A 151 -0.03 -2.99 -20.80
CA ASN A 151 0.82 -3.45 -19.70
C ASN A 151 0.00 -3.89 -18.47
N CYS A 152 0.67 -4.14 -17.35
CA CYS A 152 0.01 -4.53 -16.09
C CYS A 152 -1.04 -3.51 -15.63
N TYR A 153 -0.80 -2.21 -15.84
CA TYR A 153 -1.72 -1.17 -15.44
C TYR A 153 -2.98 -1.15 -16.31
N SER A 154 -2.84 -1.23 -17.64
CA SER A 154 -4.02 -1.27 -18.50
C SER A 154 -4.84 -2.56 -18.30
N TYR A 155 -4.19 -3.68 -18.00
CA TYR A 155 -4.83 -4.93 -17.58
C TYR A 155 -5.75 -4.75 -16.37
N THR A 156 -5.18 -4.26 -15.28
CA THR A 156 -5.93 -4.08 -14.02
C THR A 156 -7.04 -3.04 -14.18
N LEU A 157 -6.78 -1.90 -14.84
CA LEU A 157 -7.77 -0.87 -15.05
C LEU A 157 -8.92 -1.34 -15.95
N MET A 158 -8.63 -2.09 -17.02
CA MET A 158 -9.67 -2.60 -17.92
C MET A 158 -10.58 -3.60 -17.18
N PHE A 159 -10.02 -4.48 -16.35
CA PHE A 159 -10.82 -5.36 -15.49
C PHE A 159 -11.72 -4.55 -14.54
N ILE A 160 -11.15 -3.55 -13.85
CA ILE A 160 -11.91 -2.66 -12.94
C ILE A 160 -13.06 -1.98 -13.67
N ASN A 161 -12.82 -1.49 -14.89
CA ASN A 161 -13.85 -0.84 -15.70
C ASN A 161 -14.93 -1.80 -16.20
N CYS A 162 -14.60 -3.07 -16.48
CA CYS A 162 -15.60 -4.11 -16.74
C CYS A 162 -16.53 -4.26 -15.53
N ILE A 163 -15.97 -4.38 -14.33
CA ILE A 163 -16.75 -4.48 -13.08
C ILE A 163 -17.61 -3.23 -12.85
N LEU A 164 -17.04 -2.03 -12.99
CA LEU A 164 -17.79 -0.77 -12.84
C LEU A 164 -18.97 -0.71 -13.81
N THR A 165 -18.77 -1.14 -15.05
CA THR A 165 -19.82 -1.17 -16.07
C THR A 165 -20.93 -2.17 -15.71
N THR A 166 -20.59 -3.36 -15.22
CA THR A 166 -21.56 -4.34 -14.71
C THR A 166 -22.38 -3.79 -13.54
N GLU A 167 -21.76 -2.96 -12.69
CA GLU A 167 -22.40 -2.30 -11.55
C GLU A 167 -23.13 -0.99 -11.92
N GLY A 168 -23.23 -0.64 -13.22
CA GLY A 168 -23.89 0.58 -13.69
C GLY A 168 -23.17 1.88 -13.32
N LYS A 169 -21.87 1.80 -13.01
CA LYS A 169 -21.01 2.94 -12.64
C LYS A 169 -20.22 3.44 -13.86
N PRO A 170 -19.86 4.73 -13.90
CA PRO A 170 -19.00 5.26 -14.95
C PRO A 170 -17.62 4.59 -14.90
N GLN A 171 -17.04 4.38 -16.08
CA GLN A 171 -15.66 3.93 -16.23
C GLN A 171 -14.70 5.03 -15.77
N LEU A 172 -13.52 4.62 -15.32
CA LEU A 172 -12.44 5.51 -14.91
C LEU A 172 -11.32 5.46 -15.93
N ASP A 173 -10.76 6.62 -16.27
CA ASP A 173 -9.50 6.65 -17.00
C ASP A 173 -8.30 6.40 -16.08
N LYS A 174 -7.10 6.32 -16.68
CA LYS A 174 -5.84 6.07 -15.97
C LYS A 174 -5.56 7.15 -14.91
N ASN A 175 -5.79 8.41 -15.24
CA ASN A 175 -5.49 9.54 -14.36
C ASN A 175 -6.48 9.57 -13.20
N GLU A 176 -7.78 9.42 -13.48
CA GLU A 176 -8.84 9.39 -12.47
C GLU A 176 -8.60 8.28 -11.46
N PHE A 177 -8.30 7.05 -11.92
CA PHE A 177 -8.02 5.95 -11.01
C PHE A 177 -6.74 6.19 -10.20
N THR A 178 -5.67 6.68 -10.85
CA THR A 178 -4.39 6.97 -10.20
C THR A 178 -4.55 8.01 -9.10
N GLU A 179 -5.16 9.15 -9.42
CA GLU A 179 -5.32 10.26 -8.50
C GLU A 179 -6.21 9.91 -7.31
N LYS A 180 -7.31 9.21 -7.57
CA LYS A 180 -8.31 8.90 -6.56
C LYS A 180 -7.90 7.76 -5.64
N TYR A 181 -7.23 6.73 -6.16
CA TYR A 181 -6.99 5.49 -5.43
C TYR A 181 -5.52 5.16 -5.20
N VAL A 182 -4.64 5.44 -6.16
CA VAL A 182 -3.22 5.03 -6.09
C VAL A 182 -2.38 6.06 -5.34
N ILE A 183 -2.45 7.33 -5.73
CA ILE A 183 -1.66 8.43 -5.14
C ILE A 183 -1.82 8.54 -3.62
N PRO A 184 -3.03 8.43 -3.03
CA PRO A 184 -3.17 8.47 -1.58
C PRO A 184 -2.37 7.37 -0.87
N ARG A 185 -2.34 6.16 -1.44
CA ARG A 185 -1.62 5.01 -0.86
C ARG A 185 -0.12 5.16 -1.03
N THR A 186 0.35 5.58 -2.20
CA THR A 186 1.79 5.77 -2.45
C THR A 186 2.36 6.94 -1.66
N ARG A 187 1.61 8.02 -1.44
CA ARG A 187 2.01 9.12 -0.54
C ARG A 187 2.16 8.66 0.91
N LEU A 188 1.23 7.84 1.41
CA LEU A 188 1.33 7.26 2.74
C LEU A 188 2.55 6.33 2.86
N ALA A 189 2.74 5.46 1.86
CA ALA A 189 3.90 4.58 1.77
C ALA A 189 5.22 5.36 1.77
N SER A 190 5.33 6.41 0.96
CA SER A 190 6.53 7.25 0.89
C SER A 190 6.88 7.88 2.24
N LYS A 191 5.90 8.44 2.96
CA LYS A 191 6.12 8.97 4.33
C LYS A 191 6.60 7.88 5.29
N TYR A 192 5.99 6.69 5.22
CA TYR A 192 6.37 5.56 6.06
C TYR A 192 7.79 5.09 5.78
N ILE A 193 8.16 4.93 4.50
CA ILE A 193 9.51 4.53 4.06
C ILE A 193 10.55 5.53 4.57
N THR A 194 10.30 6.84 4.41
CA THR A 194 11.19 7.89 4.90
C THR A 194 11.43 7.78 6.41
N LEU A 195 10.36 7.62 7.19
CA LEU A 195 10.47 7.46 8.65
C LEU A 195 11.23 6.18 9.02
N HIS A 196 10.86 5.05 8.41
CA HIS A 196 11.48 3.76 8.69
C HIS A 196 12.99 3.80 8.47
N ARG A 197 13.42 4.24 7.29
CA ARG A 197 14.84 4.31 6.92
C ARG A 197 15.61 5.26 7.82
N ALA A 198 15.05 6.43 8.13
CA ALA A 198 15.71 7.39 9.01
C ALA A 198 15.92 6.81 10.42
N ILE A 199 14.98 6.03 10.94
CA ILE A 199 15.09 5.37 12.25
C ILE A 199 16.07 4.19 12.20
N GLU A 200 16.12 3.43 11.10
CA GLU A 200 17.14 2.38 10.94
C GLU A 200 18.56 2.95 10.95
N GLU A 201 18.76 4.12 10.31
CA GLU A 201 20.07 4.76 10.22
C GLU A 201 20.45 5.51 11.51
N HIS A 202 19.53 6.26 12.12
CA HIS A 202 19.83 7.18 13.22
C HIS A 202 19.28 6.75 14.59
N GLY A 203 18.50 5.67 14.65
CA GLY A 203 17.84 5.16 15.86
C GLY A 203 16.52 5.85 16.22
N PHE A 204 16.28 7.06 15.73
CA PHE A 204 15.02 7.80 15.88
C PHE A 204 14.86 8.85 14.76
N TYR A 205 13.65 9.39 14.61
CA TYR A 205 13.38 10.55 13.75
C TYR A 205 12.55 11.57 14.51
N ALA A 206 12.86 12.87 14.41
CA ALA A 206 12.12 13.91 15.13
C ALA A 206 11.74 15.04 14.18
N ILE A 207 10.49 15.48 14.28
CA ILE A 207 9.98 16.67 13.60
C ILE A 207 9.40 17.61 14.64
N ASP A 208 9.50 18.90 14.39
CA ASP A 208 8.81 19.89 15.22
C ASP A 208 7.32 19.57 15.22
N HIS A 209 6.71 19.60 16.41
CA HIS A 209 5.27 19.44 16.49
C HIS A 209 4.67 20.65 15.79
N PRO A 210 3.78 20.49 14.79
CA PRO A 210 3.06 21.64 14.26
C PRO A 210 2.35 22.28 15.46
N ASP A 211 2.75 23.50 15.80
CA ASP A 211 2.19 24.24 16.92
C ASP A 211 0.67 24.27 16.76
N GLN A 212 -0.05 24.14 17.87
CA GLN A 212 -1.42 24.63 17.98
C GLN A 212 -1.38 26.14 17.74
N GLU A 213 -1.39 26.58 16.48
CA GLU A 213 -1.54 28.00 16.16
C GLU A 213 -2.98 28.43 16.50
N THR A 214 -3.07 29.15 17.63
CA THR A 214 -4.00 30.25 17.92
C THR A 214 -5.50 29.93 17.97
N SER A 215 -6.01 29.75 19.19
CA SER A 215 -7.38 30.20 19.51
C SER A 215 -7.40 31.73 19.48
N PRO A 216 -8.31 32.39 18.73
CA PRO A 216 -8.48 33.84 18.84
C PRO A 216 -9.21 34.20 20.15
N PRO A 217 -8.99 35.42 20.68
CA PRO A 217 -9.67 35.94 21.87
C PRO A 217 -11.16 36.21 21.65
#